data_AF-A0A840Y461-F1
#
_entry.id   AF-A0A840Y461-F1
#
_cell.length_a   1.000
_cell.length_b   1.000
_cell.length_c   1.000
_cell.angle_alpha   90.00
_cell.angle_beta   90.00
_cell.angle_gamma   90.00
#
_symmetry.space_group_name_H-M   'P 1'
#
loop_
_entity.id
_entity.type
_entity.pdbx_description
1 polymer ?
#
loop_
_entity_poly.entity_id
_entity_poly.type
_entity_poly.pdbx_seq_one_letter_code
_entity_poly.pdbx_strand_id
1 'polypeptide(L)'
;MKPFRMLPQAPASLPPRKPAPLPKEAIPPRRRDLLGALSAAAVAPAVAVAAPAPDVVLITECARAMEAQRECEASYCYPLHLTAEEAKPYEDRADHFADLAFTHAENALDLPANTLAGAAAKARAALALAAKRSDGSLITNGTPDDLAWSALGDLLRLLKMAEGGG
;
A
#
# COMPACT_ATOMS: atom_id res chain seq x y z
N MET A 1 -59.66 -46.95 39.53
CA MET A 1 -59.00 -46.25 38.41
C MET A 1 -59.18 -44.75 38.61
N LYS A 2 -58.11 -43.98 38.87
CA LYS A 2 -58.15 -42.54 39.12
C LYS A 2 -57.57 -41.79 37.90
N PRO A 3 -58.13 -40.64 37.50
CA PRO A 3 -57.72 -39.93 36.29
C PRO A 3 -56.36 -39.24 36.45
N PHE A 4 -55.56 -39.31 35.39
CA PHE A 4 -54.27 -38.64 35.23
C PHE A 4 -54.47 -37.13 35.24
N ARG A 5 -53.80 -36.42 36.16
CA ARG A 5 -53.87 -34.97 36.31
C ARG A 5 -52.80 -34.33 35.42
N MET A 6 -53.21 -33.60 34.39
CA MET A 6 -52.31 -32.80 33.56
C MET A 6 -51.58 -31.74 34.41
N LEU A 7 -50.25 -31.67 34.27
CA LEU A 7 -49.45 -30.57 34.80
C LEU A 7 -49.64 -29.31 33.92
N PRO A 8 -49.68 -28.10 34.51
CA PRO A 8 -49.79 -26.86 33.73
C PRO A 8 -48.53 -26.64 32.88
N GLN A 9 -48.75 -26.35 31.59
CA GLN A 9 -47.71 -25.91 30.66
C GLN A 9 -47.03 -24.63 31.18
N ALA A 10 -45.70 -24.60 31.11
CA ALA A 10 -44.93 -23.39 31.35
C ALA A 10 -45.31 -22.31 30.31
N PRO A 11 -45.48 -21.04 30.70
CA PRO A 11 -45.77 -19.97 29.74
C PRO A 11 -44.61 -19.78 28.77
N ALA A 12 -44.98 -19.58 27.51
CA ALA A 12 -44.10 -19.35 26.38
C ALA A 12 -43.09 -18.22 26.64
N SER A 13 -41.83 -18.54 26.36
CA SER A 13 -40.74 -17.67 25.89
C SER A 13 -40.67 -16.23 26.46
N LEU A 14 -39.60 -16.01 27.22
CA LEU A 14 -39.06 -14.71 27.66
C LEU A 14 -39.13 -13.62 26.57
N PRO A 15 -39.38 -12.34 26.93
CA PRO A 15 -39.24 -11.23 25.99
C PRO A 15 -37.79 -11.10 25.50
N PRO A 16 -37.56 -10.64 24.27
CA PRO A 16 -36.20 -10.49 23.73
C PRO A 16 -35.41 -9.51 24.60
N ARG A 17 -34.25 -9.96 25.12
CA ARG A 17 -33.29 -9.09 25.80
C ARG A 17 -32.87 -7.98 24.82
N LYS A 18 -32.93 -6.72 25.28
CA LYS A 18 -32.29 -5.60 24.56
C LYS A 18 -30.83 -5.99 24.28
N PRO A 19 -30.32 -5.80 23.04
CA PRO A 19 -28.93 -6.08 22.75
C PRO A 19 -28.05 -5.20 23.64
N ALA A 20 -27.06 -5.82 24.28
CA ALA A 20 -26.02 -5.10 24.99
C ALA A 20 -25.34 -4.12 24.01
N PRO A 21 -24.94 -2.91 24.44
CA PRO A 21 -24.15 -2.04 23.59
C PRO A 21 -22.87 -2.78 23.22
N LEU A 22 -22.68 -3.02 21.92
CA LEU A 22 -21.45 -3.58 21.40
C LEU A 22 -20.28 -2.70 21.86
N PRO A 23 -19.14 -3.28 22.26
CA PRO A 23 -17.93 -2.51 22.49
C PRO A 23 -17.67 -1.68 21.23
N LYS A 24 -17.55 -0.36 21.38
CA LYS A 24 -17.23 0.54 20.28
C LYS A 24 -15.94 0.03 19.64
N GLU A 25 -16.06 -0.58 18.47
CA GLU A 25 -14.93 -0.88 17.62
C GLU A 25 -14.10 0.41 17.50
N ALA A 26 -12.83 0.32 17.87
CA ALA A 26 -11.89 1.40 17.64
C ALA A 26 -11.92 1.66 16.14
N ILE A 27 -12.49 2.80 15.75
CA ILE A 27 -12.53 3.26 14.37
C ILE A 27 -11.07 3.22 13.89
N PRO A 28 -10.72 2.39 12.88
CA PRO A 28 -9.36 2.37 12.37
C PRO A 28 -9.01 3.80 11.93
N PRO A 29 -7.79 4.30 12.24
CA PRO A 29 -7.41 5.66 11.89
C PRO A 29 -7.63 5.86 10.39
N ARG A 30 -8.37 6.93 10.05
CA ARG A 30 -8.82 7.18 8.68
C ARG A 30 -7.59 7.24 7.77
N ARG A 31 -7.63 6.44 6.68
CA ARG A 31 -6.61 6.27 5.63
C ARG A 31 -6.03 7.58 5.03
N ARG A 32 -6.62 8.72 5.33
CA ARG A 32 -6.26 10.04 4.81
C ARG A 32 -5.06 10.69 5.53
N ASP A 33 -4.85 10.36 6.80
CA ASP A 33 -3.83 11.04 7.61
C ASP A 33 -2.47 10.33 7.60
N LEU A 34 -2.41 9.09 7.11
CA LEU A 34 -1.16 8.31 6.96
C LEU A 34 -0.30 8.79 5.79
N LEU A 35 -0.92 9.34 4.73
CA LEU A 35 -0.20 9.91 3.59
C LEU A 35 0.60 11.17 3.96
N GLY A 36 0.14 11.93 4.95
CA GLY A 36 0.86 13.11 5.47
C GLY A 36 2.19 12.75 6.13
N ALA A 37 2.23 11.64 6.88
CA ALA A 37 3.45 11.15 7.51
C ALA A 37 4.47 10.59 6.48
N LEU A 38 3.98 9.93 5.43
CA LEU A 38 4.82 9.43 4.32
C LEU A 38 5.45 10.57 3.51
N SER A 39 4.73 11.69 3.37
CA SER A 39 5.21 12.92 2.72
C SER A 39 6.47 13.48 3.42
N ALA A 40 6.51 13.46 4.76
CA ALA A 40 7.65 13.96 5.53
C ALA A 40 8.91 13.08 5.38
N ALA A 41 8.74 11.76 5.25
CA ALA A 41 9.85 10.84 4.99
C ALA A 41 10.38 10.93 3.53
N ALA A 42 9.54 11.36 2.59
CA ALA A 42 9.89 11.48 1.18
C ALA A 42 10.88 12.63 0.87
N VAL A 43 10.98 13.64 1.75
CA VAL A 43 11.79 14.86 1.51
C VAL A 43 13.16 14.82 2.20
N ALA A 44 13.45 13.79 3.01
CA ALA A 44 14.75 13.68 3.67
C ALA A 44 15.88 13.49 2.63
N PRO A 45 16.94 14.35 2.66
CA PRO A 45 18.05 14.27 1.73
C PRO A 45 18.79 12.94 1.91
N ALA A 46 18.99 12.22 0.82
CA ALA A 46 19.73 10.97 0.80
C ALA A 46 21.22 11.27 1.03
N VAL A 47 21.70 11.06 2.25
CA VAL A 47 23.14 11.03 2.51
C VAL A 47 23.69 9.75 1.91
N ALA A 48 24.49 9.88 0.85
CA ALA A 48 25.22 8.77 0.26
C ALA A 48 26.30 8.31 1.25
N VAL A 49 26.05 7.20 1.96
CA VAL A 49 27.07 6.50 2.74
C VAL A 49 27.35 5.17 2.04
N ALA A 50 28.54 5.08 1.46
CA ALA A 50 29.12 3.87 0.92
C ALA A 50 29.49 2.90 2.08
N ALA A 51 28.49 2.16 2.52
CA ALA A 51 28.61 0.84 3.13
C ALA A 51 27.57 -0.04 2.41
N PRO A 52 27.64 -1.39 2.44
CA PRO A 52 26.47 -2.19 2.08
C PRO A 52 25.37 -1.83 3.08
N ALA A 53 24.56 -0.84 2.71
CA ALA A 53 23.38 -0.46 3.46
C ALA A 53 22.51 -1.72 3.51
N PRO A 54 21.94 -2.08 4.68
CA PRO A 54 21.11 -3.27 4.84
C PRO A 54 20.02 -3.41 3.76
N ASP A 55 19.62 -2.28 3.16
CA ASP A 55 18.54 -2.17 2.19
C ASP A 55 19.03 -1.77 0.79
N VAL A 56 20.32 -1.92 0.46
CA VAL A 56 20.86 -1.44 -0.83
C VAL A 56 20.13 -2.05 -2.03
N VAL A 57 19.81 -3.35 -1.97
CA VAL A 57 19.08 -4.05 -3.04
C VAL A 57 17.65 -3.52 -3.14
N LEU A 58 16.95 -3.40 -2.00
CA LEU A 58 15.60 -2.84 -1.93
C LEU A 58 15.53 -1.43 -2.50
N ILE A 59 16.44 -0.54 -2.06
CA ILE A 59 16.50 0.84 -2.52
C ILE A 59 16.77 0.90 -4.03
N THR A 60 17.62 0.00 -4.54
CA THR A 60 17.93 -0.08 -5.97
C THR A 60 16.70 -0.51 -6.78
N GLU A 61 15.98 -1.54 -6.35
CA GLU A 61 14.76 -1.99 -7.03
C GLU A 61 13.67 -0.90 -6.99
N CYS A 62 13.48 -0.24 -5.85
CA CYS A 62 12.58 0.92 -5.77
C CYS A 62 12.99 2.05 -6.72
N ALA A 63 14.28 2.37 -6.82
CA ALA A 63 14.76 3.41 -7.74
C ALA A 63 14.53 3.04 -9.21
N ARG A 64 14.78 1.78 -9.59
CA ARG A 64 14.53 1.27 -10.94
C ARG A 64 13.05 1.30 -11.31
N ALA A 65 12.16 0.92 -10.37
CA ALA A 65 10.71 1.02 -10.58
C ALA A 65 10.29 2.48 -10.86
N MET A 66 10.82 3.43 -10.09
CA MET A 66 10.54 4.87 -10.27
C MET A 66 11.12 5.45 -11.57
N GLU A 67 12.27 4.96 -12.03
CA GLU A 67 12.88 5.37 -13.30
C GLU A 67 12.09 4.81 -14.49
N ALA A 68 11.75 3.53 -14.46
CA ALA A 68 10.91 2.89 -15.47
C ALA A 68 9.52 3.57 -15.56
N GLN A 69 8.88 3.88 -14.43
CA GLN A 69 7.62 4.61 -14.42
C GLN A 69 7.73 5.99 -15.10
N ARG A 70 8.84 6.71 -14.88
CA ARG A 70 9.09 8.00 -15.53
C ARG A 70 9.27 7.87 -17.04
N GLU A 71 9.97 6.83 -17.48
CA GLU A 71 10.12 6.53 -18.92
C GLU A 71 8.80 6.09 -19.55
N CYS A 72 7.95 5.36 -18.83
CA CYS A 72 6.58 5.02 -19.24
C CYS A 72 5.75 6.30 -19.45
N GLU A 73 5.72 7.19 -18.46
CA GLU A 73 5.02 8.48 -18.55
C GLU A 73 5.56 9.36 -19.70
N ALA A 74 6.88 9.42 -19.86
CA ALA A 74 7.52 10.16 -20.94
C ALA A 74 7.19 9.58 -22.32
N SER A 75 6.94 8.27 -22.40
CA SER A 75 6.56 7.60 -23.66
C SER A 75 5.18 8.06 -24.14
N TYR A 76 4.27 8.47 -23.25
CA TYR A 76 2.97 9.04 -23.62
C TYR A 76 3.02 10.53 -24.03
N CYS A 77 4.19 11.17 -24.00
CA CYS A 77 4.37 12.58 -24.42
C CYS A 77 4.59 12.71 -25.94
N TYR A 78 3.74 12.08 -26.75
CA TYR A 78 3.79 12.20 -28.22
C TYR A 78 2.71 13.15 -28.77
N PRO A 79 2.85 13.68 -30.00
CA PRO A 79 1.89 14.61 -30.57
C PRO A 79 0.48 14.00 -30.72
N LEU A 80 -0.56 14.73 -30.32
CA LEU A 80 -1.96 14.27 -30.36
C LEU A 80 -2.53 14.05 -31.78
N HIS A 81 -1.79 14.46 -32.82
CA HIS A 81 -2.23 14.36 -34.21
C HIS A 81 -1.70 13.10 -34.93
N LEU A 82 -0.94 12.26 -34.23
CA LEU A 82 -0.45 11.00 -34.78
C LEU A 82 -1.63 10.06 -35.06
N THR A 83 -1.54 9.34 -36.17
CA THR A 83 -2.39 8.17 -36.42
C THR A 83 -2.05 7.04 -35.44
N ALA A 84 -2.94 6.06 -35.29
CA ALA A 84 -2.68 4.91 -34.42
C ALA A 84 -1.40 4.15 -34.81
N GLU A 85 -1.10 4.05 -36.11
CA GLU A 85 0.11 3.39 -36.63
C GLU A 85 1.39 4.16 -36.26
N GLU A 86 1.32 5.50 -36.27
CA GLU A 86 2.44 6.37 -35.87
C GLU A 86 2.61 6.46 -34.34
N ALA A 87 1.52 6.32 -33.58
CA ALA A 87 1.54 6.28 -32.12
C ALA A 87 2.05 4.93 -31.58
N LYS A 88 1.91 3.85 -32.36
CA LYS A 88 2.22 2.48 -31.93
C LYS A 88 3.62 2.30 -31.30
N PRO A 89 4.72 2.86 -31.84
CA PRO A 89 6.04 2.73 -31.22
C PRO A 89 6.15 3.38 -29.83
N TYR A 90 5.37 4.44 -29.58
CA TYR A 90 5.31 5.10 -28.28
C TYR A 90 4.54 4.26 -27.26
N GLU A 91 3.43 3.67 -27.69
CA GLU A 91 2.63 2.75 -26.87
C GLU A 91 3.44 1.49 -26.52
N ASP A 92 4.12 0.88 -27.50
CA ASP A 92 4.96 -0.31 -27.26
C ASP A 92 6.12 0.00 -26.29
N ARG A 93 6.69 1.21 -26.38
CA ARG A 93 7.70 1.68 -25.43
C ARG A 93 7.10 1.89 -24.04
N ALA A 94 5.91 2.48 -23.96
CA ALA A 94 5.21 2.69 -22.69
C ALA A 94 4.88 1.36 -22.01
N ASP A 95 4.37 0.37 -22.76
CA ASP A 95 4.07 -0.97 -22.28
C ASP A 95 5.35 -1.65 -21.75
N HIS A 96 6.45 -1.57 -22.50
CA HIS A 96 7.74 -2.11 -22.06
C HIS A 96 8.21 -1.53 -20.72
N PHE A 97 8.13 -0.20 -20.55
CA PHE A 97 8.53 0.44 -19.31
C PHE A 97 7.53 0.23 -18.17
N ALA A 98 6.24 0.06 -18.47
CA ALA A 98 5.25 -0.35 -17.48
C ALA A 98 5.60 -1.74 -16.91
N ASP A 99 5.91 -2.72 -17.78
CA ASP A 99 6.32 -4.06 -17.37
C ASP A 99 7.58 -4.05 -16.49
N LEU A 100 8.58 -3.24 -16.86
CA LEU A 100 9.79 -3.06 -16.05
C LEU A 100 9.47 -2.42 -14.70
N ALA A 101 8.61 -1.39 -14.68
CA ALA A 101 8.22 -0.71 -13.44
C ALA A 101 7.52 -1.68 -12.48
N PHE A 102 6.62 -2.53 -12.97
CA PHE A 102 5.96 -3.57 -12.18
C PHE A 102 6.94 -4.65 -11.71
N THR A 103 7.81 -5.14 -12.59
CA THR A 103 8.82 -6.17 -12.25
C THR A 103 9.71 -5.70 -11.09
N HIS A 104 10.22 -4.48 -11.16
CA HIS A 104 11.07 -3.92 -10.10
C HIS A 104 10.28 -3.63 -8.81
N ALA A 105 9.01 -3.25 -8.94
CA ALA A 105 8.14 -3.04 -7.79
C ALA A 105 7.82 -4.36 -7.07
N GLU A 106 7.58 -5.45 -7.80
CA GLU A 106 7.39 -6.80 -7.27
C GLU A 106 8.65 -7.32 -6.56
N ASN A 107 9.82 -7.16 -7.19
CA ASN A 107 11.09 -7.50 -6.53
C ASN A 107 11.28 -6.71 -5.21
N ALA A 108 10.90 -5.43 -5.19
CA ALA A 108 10.97 -4.61 -3.99
C ALA A 108 9.96 -5.04 -2.91
N LEU A 109 8.81 -5.60 -3.27
CA LEU A 109 7.82 -6.12 -2.32
C LEU A 109 8.38 -7.28 -1.49
N ASP A 110 9.12 -8.18 -2.14
CA ASP A 110 9.69 -9.38 -1.53
C ASP A 110 10.88 -9.09 -0.59
N LEU A 111 11.44 -7.88 -0.65
CA LEU A 111 12.58 -7.47 0.15
C LEU A 111 12.14 -6.72 1.43
N PRO A 112 12.48 -7.19 2.64
CA PRO A 112 12.15 -6.46 3.86
C PRO A 112 13.01 -5.20 4.03
N ALA A 113 12.43 -4.10 4.51
CA ALA A 113 13.22 -2.91 4.85
C ALA A 113 13.77 -2.98 6.27
N ASN A 114 15.08 -3.11 6.41
CA ASN A 114 15.78 -3.19 7.70
C ASN A 114 16.13 -1.81 8.28
N THR A 115 15.90 -0.75 7.51
CA THR A 115 16.15 0.63 7.92
C THR A 115 14.98 1.53 7.52
N LEU A 116 14.92 2.71 8.15
CA LEU A 116 13.97 3.76 7.74
C LEU A 116 14.20 4.19 6.29
N ALA A 117 15.43 4.11 5.77
CA ALA A 117 15.74 4.46 4.39
C ALA A 117 15.10 3.47 3.40
N GLY A 118 15.15 2.16 3.68
CA GLY A 118 14.46 1.15 2.88
C GLY A 118 12.94 1.32 2.91
N ALA A 119 12.37 1.59 4.10
CA ALA A 119 10.93 1.81 4.23
C ALA A 119 10.49 3.08 3.48
N ALA A 120 11.29 4.15 3.55
CA ALA A 120 11.07 5.36 2.79
C ALA A 120 11.20 5.13 1.27
N ALA A 121 12.11 4.27 0.82
CA ALA A 121 12.24 3.93 -0.59
C ALA A 121 10.99 3.22 -1.14
N LYS A 122 10.44 2.24 -0.41
CA LYS A 122 9.15 1.61 -0.76
C LYS A 122 8.01 2.63 -0.85
N ALA A 123 7.92 3.52 0.13
CA ALA A 123 6.92 4.59 0.15
C ALA A 123 7.03 5.51 -1.08
N ARG A 124 8.25 5.89 -1.47
CA ARG A 124 8.50 6.73 -2.65
C ARG A 124 8.15 6.00 -3.95
N ALA A 125 8.51 4.72 -4.05
CA ALA A 125 8.15 3.89 -5.20
C ALA A 125 6.63 3.72 -5.33
N ALA A 126 5.93 3.41 -4.22
CA ALA A 126 4.47 3.33 -4.18
C ALA A 126 3.81 4.63 -4.69
N LEU A 127 4.30 5.79 -4.22
CA LEU A 127 3.78 7.09 -4.65
C LEU A 127 4.07 7.38 -6.13
N ALA A 128 5.24 6.99 -6.64
CA ALA A 128 5.61 7.21 -8.03
C ALA A 128 4.77 6.37 -8.99
N LEU A 129 4.47 5.12 -8.62
CA LEU A 129 3.69 4.18 -9.42
C LEU A 129 2.17 4.41 -9.32
N ALA A 130 1.71 5.16 -8.32
CA ALA A 130 0.30 5.44 -8.14
C ALA A 130 -0.22 6.35 -9.26
N ALA A 131 -1.28 5.91 -9.94
CA ALA A 131 -1.95 6.72 -10.94
C ALA A 131 -2.58 7.96 -10.29
N LYS A 132 -2.53 9.09 -10.99
CA LYS A 132 -3.12 10.35 -10.52
C LYS A 132 -4.39 10.64 -11.31
N ARG A 133 -5.47 10.96 -10.59
CA ARG A 133 -6.67 11.55 -11.20
C ARG A 133 -6.39 13.01 -11.58
N SER A 134 -7.26 13.54 -12.43
CA SER A 134 -7.25 14.94 -12.85
C SER A 134 -7.41 15.93 -11.68
N ASP A 135 -8.01 15.51 -10.56
CA ASP A 135 -8.12 16.30 -9.33
C ASP A 135 -6.89 16.17 -8.40
N GLY A 136 -5.85 15.47 -8.84
CA GLY A 136 -4.64 15.21 -8.08
C GLY A 136 -4.77 14.10 -7.03
N SER A 137 -5.93 13.46 -6.89
CA SER A 137 -6.08 12.32 -6.00
C SER A 137 -5.36 11.08 -6.55
N LEU A 138 -4.75 10.31 -5.65
CA LEU A 138 -4.06 9.08 -6.00
C LEU A 138 -5.08 7.94 -6.14
N ILE A 139 -4.92 7.16 -7.20
CA ILE A 139 -5.53 5.85 -7.34
C ILE A 139 -4.46 4.84 -6.98
N THR A 140 -4.60 4.24 -5.79
CA THR A 140 -3.70 3.20 -5.29
C THR A 140 -4.43 1.87 -5.39
N ASN A 141 -4.16 1.12 -6.44
CA ASN A 141 -4.70 -0.21 -6.69
C ASN A 141 -3.62 -1.08 -7.33
N GLY A 142 -3.54 -2.35 -6.91
CA GLY A 142 -2.47 -3.27 -7.31
C GLY A 142 -1.15 -2.96 -6.62
N THR A 143 -0.04 -3.15 -7.34
CA THR A 143 1.34 -3.07 -6.84
C THR A 143 1.68 -1.78 -6.05
N PRO A 144 1.20 -0.57 -6.42
CA PRO A 144 1.41 0.62 -5.61
C PRO A 144 0.78 0.56 -4.21
N ASP A 145 -0.40 -0.04 -4.06
CA ASP A 145 -1.06 -0.22 -2.75
C ASP A 145 -0.32 -1.26 -1.92
N ASP A 146 0.08 -2.37 -2.54
CA ASP A 146 0.87 -3.42 -1.88
C ASP A 146 2.20 -2.88 -1.36
N LEU A 147 2.89 -2.03 -2.14
CA LEU A 147 4.14 -1.39 -1.71
C LEU A 147 3.92 -0.43 -0.53
N ALA A 148 2.81 0.31 -0.53
CA ALA A 148 2.46 1.20 0.56
C ALA A 148 2.19 0.42 1.86
N TRP A 149 1.45 -0.70 1.78
CA TRP A 149 1.22 -1.58 2.92
C TRP A 149 2.50 -2.27 3.40
N SER A 150 3.34 -2.72 2.46
CA SER A 150 4.65 -3.31 2.77
C SER A 150 5.55 -2.30 3.51
N ALA A 151 5.61 -1.05 3.05
CA ALA A 151 6.33 0.03 3.73
C ALA A 151 5.80 0.29 5.15
N LEU A 152 4.48 0.31 5.34
CA LEU A 152 3.87 0.49 6.66
C LEU A 152 4.17 -0.68 7.60
N GLY A 153 4.10 -1.91 7.10
CA GLY A 153 4.46 -3.12 7.85
C GLY A 153 5.92 -3.10 8.31
N ASP A 154 6.83 -2.69 7.43
CA ASP A 154 8.24 -2.51 7.75
C ASP A 154 8.46 -1.42 8.82
N LEU A 155 7.79 -0.27 8.72
CA LEU A 155 7.87 0.78 9.74
C LEU A 155 7.41 0.29 11.11
N LEU A 156 6.28 -0.43 11.18
CA LEU A 156 5.77 -0.99 12.43
C LEU A 156 6.74 -2.01 13.03
N ARG A 157 7.41 -2.82 12.19
CA ARG A 157 8.44 -3.76 12.65
C ARG A 157 9.65 -3.03 13.22
N LEU A 158 10.14 -2.00 12.53
CA LEU A 158 11.28 -1.19 12.99
C LEU A 158 10.98 -0.47 14.31
N LEU A 159 9.77 0.06 14.49
CA LEU A 159 9.34 0.68 15.75
C LEU A 159 9.39 -0.31 16.92
N LYS A 160 8.84 -1.52 16.74
CA LYS A 160 8.87 -2.57 17.78
C LYS A 160 10.31 -2.98 18.14
N MET A 161 11.20 -3.03 17.16
CA MET A 161 12.61 -3.33 17.40
C MET A 161 13.30 -2.25 18.24
N ALA A 162 12.92 -0.98 18.05
CA ALA A 162 13.44 0.13 18.85
C ALA A 162 12.91 0.10 20.30
N GLU A 163 11.68 -0.34 20.52
CA GLU A 163 11.06 -0.43 21.85
C GLU A 163 11.53 -1.65 22.68
N GLY A 164 11.84 -2.78 22.02
CA GLY A 164 12.24 -4.03 22.67
C GLY A 164 13.75 -4.16 23.01
N GLY A 165 14.54 -3.12 22.77
CA GLY A 165 15.99 -3.11 22.96
C GLY A 165 16.50 -2.38 24.22
N GLY A 166 15.63 -2.15 25.22
CA GLY A 166 15.96 -1.49 26.49
C GLY A 166 16.23 -2.44 27.65
#